data_AF-A0A2V9D9S0-F1
#
_entry.id   AF-A0A2V9D9S0-F1
#
_cell.length_a   1.000
_cell.length_b   1.000
_cell.length_c   1.000
_cell.angle_alpha   90.00
_cell.angle_beta   90.00
_cell.angle_gamma   90.00
#
_symmetry.space_group_name_H-M   'P 1'
#
loop_
_entity.id
_entity.type
_entity.pdbx_description
1 polymer ?
#
loop_
_entity_poly.entity_id
_entity_poly.type
_entity_poly.pdbx_seq_one_letter_code
_entity_poly.pdbx_strand_id
1 'polypeptide(L)'
;MIPGFRPKSAKIHVSTCHWMRLVPLGHRSLPKGKQVCYDISRTGGFLARFRRRERMNTEREHQKNLITRRALLEGGGLLAGSAVFAHIFSSPLTAGANALFARPGALSARAAAALAGYAQQGAGAAPANQLAAMRAQMGATPITSTKLAENLTLLAGPGGNVVVLHGPDGKIVVDSFVQPAWPKLKENLDAMGNQPIKLLIDTHWHFDHTDNNARFHDAGAMILAHENTKKRMSESHDLKPLGMHFDPSPANALPTQTFKERHAMKANGEDLELGYIPPAHTDTDIYVHYQKANVLHCGDVFFNGMYPFIDAETRGSITGQIAGADKLLKMADNNTKIVPGHGPLGDKAALTKYRDMLIAARERVQKLKSSGKSEQEIVAAKPFADLEPAWGKGLFNGDAFVGIVYSTL
;
A
#
# COMPACT_ATOMS: atom_id res chain seq x y z
N MET A 1 16.87 -13.38 72.30
CA MET A 1 17.53 -14.71 72.38
C MET A 1 16.65 -15.68 71.60
N ILE A 2 17.09 -16.52 70.65
CA ILE A 2 18.45 -16.69 70.08
C ILE A 2 18.43 -16.39 68.53
N PRO A 3 19.12 -17.07 67.58
CA PRO A 3 19.76 -16.40 66.44
C PRO A 3 18.86 -16.28 65.19
N GLY A 4 19.21 -15.51 64.14
CA GLY A 4 20.46 -14.78 63.87
C GLY A 4 21.14 -15.22 62.57
N PHE A 5 20.51 -14.95 61.42
CA PHE A 5 21.00 -15.32 60.08
C PHE A 5 21.82 -14.17 59.45
N ARG A 6 22.96 -14.48 58.80
CA ARG A 6 23.76 -13.52 58.02
C ARG A 6 23.63 -13.81 56.51
N PRO A 7 23.46 -12.79 55.64
CA PRO A 7 23.58 -12.98 54.20
C PRO A 7 25.04 -13.22 53.79
N LYS A 8 25.26 -14.02 52.74
CA LYS A 8 26.59 -14.22 52.13
C LYS A 8 26.84 -13.16 51.07
N SER A 9 28.04 -12.58 51.07
CA SER A 9 28.47 -11.61 50.05
C SER A 9 28.87 -12.31 48.75
N ALA A 10 28.27 -11.91 47.63
CA ALA A 10 28.77 -12.24 46.30
C ALA A 10 29.98 -11.36 45.96
N LYS A 11 31.08 -11.96 45.49
CA LYS A 11 32.26 -11.22 45.02
C LYS A 11 32.05 -10.77 43.57
N ILE A 12 32.20 -9.47 43.32
CA ILE A 12 32.21 -8.91 41.98
C ILE A 12 33.58 -9.20 41.35
N HIS A 13 33.59 -9.94 40.22
CA HIS A 13 34.79 -10.06 39.39
C HIS A 13 34.89 -8.84 38.47
N VAL A 14 35.76 -7.89 38.83
CA VAL A 14 36.17 -6.81 37.92
C VAL A 14 37.21 -7.37 36.96
N SER A 15 36.87 -7.49 35.68
CA SER A 15 37.81 -7.89 34.62
C SER A 15 38.33 -6.64 33.89
N THR A 16 39.65 -6.44 33.87
CA THR A 16 40.29 -5.23 33.35
C THR A 16 40.56 -5.32 31.85
N CYS A 17 39.63 -4.80 31.04
CA CYS A 17 39.86 -4.64 29.60
C CYS A 17 41.06 -3.72 29.34
N HIS A 18 42.14 -4.28 28.79
CA HIS A 18 43.29 -3.50 28.31
C HIS A 18 42.93 -2.77 27.01
N TRP A 19 43.19 -1.46 26.98
CA TRP A 19 43.11 -0.66 25.76
C TRP A 19 44.36 -0.85 24.91
N MET A 20 44.24 -1.50 23.76
CA MET A 20 45.33 -1.62 22.80
C MET A 20 45.13 -0.61 21.65
N ARG A 21 45.96 0.43 21.62
CA ARG A 21 45.96 1.42 20.53
C ARG A 21 46.42 0.79 19.22
N LEU A 22 45.67 1.00 18.14
CA LEU A 22 46.16 0.80 16.77
C LEU A 22 46.44 2.17 16.13
N VAL A 23 47.60 2.27 15.48
CA VAL A 23 48.08 3.46 14.76
C VAL A 23 48.18 3.10 13.28
N PRO A 24 47.73 3.96 12.34
CA PRO A 24 47.63 3.59 10.94
C PRO A 24 48.97 3.63 10.19
N LEU A 25 49.20 2.59 9.39
CA LEU A 25 50.11 2.51 8.25
C LEU A 25 49.33 1.79 7.14
N GLY A 26 49.49 2.05 5.84
CA GLY A 26 50.43 2.92 5.13
C GLY A 26 50.70 2.28 3.76
N HIS A 27 50.43 2.99 2.65
CA HIS A 27 50.39 2.38 1.32
C HIS A 27 51.70 1.69 0.88
N ARG A 28 51.57 0.50 0.28
CA ARG A 28 52.39 -0.02 -0.83
C ARG A 28 51.61 -1.08 -1.61
N SER A 29 52.08 -1.44 -2.80
CA SER A 29 51.27 -2.11 -3.83
C SER A 29 52.05 -3.12 -4.68
N LEU A 30 51.31 -4.08 -5.28
CA LEU A 30 51.76 -5.08 -6.27
C LEU A 30 52.71 -6.18 -5.73
N PRO A 31 52.85 -7.37 -6.39
CA PRO A 31 52.55 -7.69 -7.79
C PRO A 31 51.47 -8.76 -8.06
N LYS A 32 51.30 -9.07 -9.36
CA LYS A 32 50.28 -9.95 -9.94
C LYS A 32 50.64 -11.44 -9.85
N GLY A 33 49.61 -12.28 -9.69
CA GLY A 33 49.44 -13.48 -10.54
C GLY A 33 49.85 -14.83 -9.97
N LYS A 34 48.84 -15.68 -9.76
CA LYS A 34 48.80 -17.08 -10.23
C LYS A 34 47.35 -17.57 -10.23
N GLN A 35 46.94 -18.24 -11.32
CA GLN A 35 45.70 -19.01 -11.33
C GLN A 35 45.91 -20.31 -10.55
N VAL A 36 44.88 -20.78 -9.84
CA VAL A 36 44.80 -22.14 -9.33
C VAL A 36 43.61 -22.81 -10.00
N CYS A 37 43.90 -23.67 -10.97
CA CYS A 37 42.88 -24.53 -11.58
C CYS A 37 42.61 -25.71 -10.64
N TYR A 38 41.34 -25.96 -10.31
CA TYR A 38 40.89 -27.23 -9.75
C TYR A 38 40.19 -28.03 -10.84
N ASP A 39 40.90 -29.02 -11.39
CA ASP A 39 40.29 -30.13 -12.13
C ASP A 39 39.82 -31.17 -11.11
N ILE A 40 38.51 -31.44 -11.08
CA ILE A 40 37.94 -32.62 -10.43
C ILE A 40 37.00 -33.30 -11.43
N SER A 41 37.59 -33.89 -12.46
CA SER A 41 36.93 -34.85 -13.33
C SER A 41 36.84 -36.24 -12.68
N ARG A 42 35.78 -36.98 -13.02
CA ARG A 42 35.50 -38.39 -12.63
C ARG A 42 35.02 -38.68 -11.19
N THR A 43 33.75 -38.39 -10.91
CA THR A 43 32.83 -39.46 -10.45
C THR A 43 31.59 -39.48 -11.34
N GLY A 44 31.05 -40.67 -11.62
CA GLY A 44 30.08 -40.87 -12.70
C GLY A 44 28.68 -41.27 -12.24
N GLY A 45 27.67 -40.66 -12.87
CA GLY A 45 26.57 -41.43 -13.45
C GLY A 45 25.55 -42.14 -12.54
N PHE A 46 24.96 -41.47 -11.55
CA PHE A 46 23.76 -42.02 -10.88
C PHE A 46 22.68 -40.99 -10.45
N LEU A 47 22.10 -40.25 -11.40
CA LEU A 47 20.82 -39.52 -11.17
C LEU A 47 20.02 -39.12 -12.44
N ALA A 48 20.55 -39.34 -13.64
CA ALA A 48 19.90 -39.02 -14.91
C ALA A 48 18.80 -40.03 -15.33
N ARG A 49 17.88 -40.39 -14.42
CA ARG A 49 16.74 -41.29 -14.75
C ARG A 49 15.44 -41.05 -13.99
N PHE A 50 15.35 -40.06 -13.09
CA PHE A 50 14.12 -39.75 -12.32
C PHE A 50 13.27 -38.58 -12.84
N ARG A 51 13.69 -37.88 -13.91
CA ARG A 51 12.91 -36.80 -14.56
C ARG A 51 12.22 -37.25 -15.86
N ARG A 52 11.43 -38.34 -15.82
CA ARG A 52 10.57 -38.73 -16.97
C ARG A 52 9.29 -39.51 -16.62
N ARG A 53 8.78 -39.45 -15.39
CA ARG A 53 7.58 -40.21 -14.97
C ARG A 53 6.40 -39.41 -14.41
N GLU A 54 6.59 -38.14 -14.03
CA GLU A 54 5.51 -37.28 -13.50
C GLU A 54 4.81 -36.42 -14.57
N ARG A 55 5.30 -36.43 -15.82
CA ARG A 55 4.75 -35.64 -16.93
C ARG A 55 3.77 -36.41 -17.83
N MET A 56 3.08 -37.42 -17.30
CA MET A 56 2.01 -38.17 -18.01
C MET A 56 0.79 -38.53 -17.14
N ASN A 57 0.63 -37.94 -15.94
CA ASN A 57 -0.55 -38.17 -15.10
C ASN A 57 -1.54 -36.98 -15.04
N THR A 58 -1.12 -35.77 -15.43
CA THR A 58 -1.95 -34.55 -15.33
C THR A 58 -2.88 -34.31 -16.54
N GLU A 59 -2.60 -34.91 -17.69
CA GLU A 59 -3.42 -34.72 -18.90
C GLU A 59 -4.70 -35.59 -18.92
N ARG A 60 -4.78 -36.63 -18.09
CA ARG A 60 -5.95 -37.55 -18.05
C ARG A 60 -7.12 -37.09 -17.16
N GLU A 61 -6.94 -36.10 -16.31
CA GLU A 61 -8.06 -35.51 -15.55
C GLU A 61 -8.71 -34.34 -16.30
N HIS A 62 -7.92 -33.54 -17.02
CA HIS A 62 -8.41 -32.31 -17.66
C HIS A 62 -9.43 -32.56 -18.80
N GLN A 63 -9.45 -33.77 -19.39
CA GLN A 63 -10.46 -34.15 -20.40
C GLN A 63 -11.81 -34.60 -19.83
N LYS A 64 -11.94 -34.89 -18.51
CA LYS A 64 -13.21 -35.40 -17.95
C LYS A 64 -14.26 -34.31 -17.64
N ASN A 65 -13.85 -33.06 -17.44
CA ASN A 65 -14.76 -31.97 -17.06
C ASN A 65 -15.35 -31.17 -18.24
N LEU A 66 -15.15 -31.61 -19.49
CA LEU A 66 -15.64 -30.93 -20.70
C LEU A 66 -16.90 -31.56 -21.34
N ILE A 67 -17.41 -32.67 -20.80
CA ILE A 67 -18.56 -33.40 -21.36
C ILE A 67 -19.89 -33.03 -20.64
N THR A 68 -19.83 -32.52 -19.40
CA THR A 68 -21.01 -32.26 -18.55
C THR A 68 -21.64 -30.86 -18.71
N ARG A 69 -21.43 -30.18 -19.84
CA ARG A 69 -22.07 -28.89 -20.17
C ARG A 69 -22.73 -28.84 -21.55
N ARG A 70 -23.12 -29.99 -22.10
CA ARG A 70 -23.87 -30.09 -23.38
C ARG A 70 -25.20 -30.86 -23.28
N ALA A 71 -25.77 -30.93 -22.08
CA ALA A 71 -27.05 -31.60 -21.81
C ALA A 71 -27.85 -30.80 -20.75
N LEU A 72 -28.27 -29.58 -21.10
CA LEU A 72 -29.20 -28.75 -20.33
C LEU A 72 -29.78 -27.61 -21.20
N LEU A 73 -30.30 -27.98 -22.37
CA LEU A 73 -31.09 -27.11 -23.27
C LEU A 73 -32.22 -27.95 -23.91
N GLU A 74 -33.19 -28.37 -23.09
CA GLU A 74 -34.46 -28.95 -23.55
C GLU A 74 -35.51 -28.75 -22.43
N GLY A 75 -36.71 -28.28 -22.79
CA GLY A 75 -37.75 -27.84 -21.85
C GLY A 75 -38.05 -26.34 -21.95
N GLY A 76 -39.13 -25.97 -22.67
CA GLY A 76 -39.60 -24.58 -22.83
C GLY A 76 -40.58 -24.13 -21.74
N GLY A 77 -41.25 -22.99 -21.85
CA GLY A 77 -41.24 -21.97 -22.92
C GLY A 77 -42.43 -20.99 -22.78
N LEU A 78 -42.56 -20.03 -23.73
CA LEU A 78 -43.62 -18.97 -23.81
C LEU A 78 -43.53 -17.92 -22.67
N LEU A 79 -43.94 -16.64 -22.75
CA LEU A 79 -44.40 -15.66 -23.78
C LEU A 79 -44.28 -14.24 -23.12
N ALA A 80 -44.34 -13.04 -23.73
CA ALA A 80 -44.51 -12.52 -25.10
C ALA A 80 -43.89 -11.08 -25.21
N GLY A 81 -43.95 -10.44 -26.39
CA GLY A 81 -43.61 -9.01 -26.60
C GLY A 81 -42.17 -8.81 -27.15
N SER A 82 -41.90 -8.50 -28.43
CA SER A 82 -42.48 -7.55 -29.41
C SER A 82 -42.20 -6.08 -29.03
N ALA A 83 -41.58 -5.21 -29.84
CA ALA A 83 -40.92 -5.30 -31.17
C ALA A 83 -39.89 -4.11 -31.30
N VAL A 84 -39.26 -3.65 -32.40
CA VAL A 84 -39.39 -3.77 -33.88
C VAL A 84 -37.97 -3.70 -34.53
N PHE A 85 -37.86 -3.94 -35.84
CA PHE A 85 -36.68 -3.75 -36.73
C PHE A 85 -36.26 -2.26 -36.90
N ALA A 86 -34.97 -1.91 -37.08
CA ALA A 86 -34.12 -1.87 -38.30
C ALA A 86 -34.53 -0.78 -39.34
N HIS A 87 -33.64 -0.07 -40.06
CA HIS A 87 -32.70 -0.55 -41.10
C HIS A 87 -31.73 0.61 -41.55
N ILE A 88 -30.40 0.41 -41.73
CA ILE A 88 -29.61 0.22 -43.00
C ILE A 88 -28.98 1.49 -43.65
N PHE A 89 -27.63 1.48 -43.79
CA PHE A 89 -26.72 2.09 -44.82
C PHE A 89 -26.84 3.61 -45.12
N SER A 90 -25.80 4.39 -45.46
CA SER A 90 -24.56 4.13 -46.23
C SER A 90 -23.44 5.17 -45.91
N SER A 91 -22.26 5.05 -46.55
CA SER A 91 -21.03 5.80 -46.20
C SER A 91 -20.68 7.00 -47.14
N PRO A 92 -19.42 7.51 -47.27
CA PRO A 92 -19.07 8.90 -46.95
C PRO A 92 -18.60 9.75 -48.17
N LEU A 93 -18.11 10.98 -47.93
CA LEU A 93 -17.31 11.93 -48.78
C LEU A 93 -17.66 13.39 -48.33
N THR A 94 -16.86 14.46 -48.43
CA THR A 94 -15.44 14.71 -48.79
C THR A 94 -14.92 15.92 -47.98
N ALA A 95 -13.61 16.15 -47.92
CA ALA A 95 -13.05 17.43 -47.46
C ALA A 95 -13.13 18.53 -48.54
N GLY A 96 -13.23 19.80 -48.12
CA GLY A 96 -13.16 20.96 -49.00
C GLY A 96 -12.96 22.25 -48.20
N ALA A 97 -11.89 22.98 -48.50
CA ALA A 97 -11.56 24.25 -47.86
C ALA A 97 -11.60 25.39 -48.88
N ASN A 98 -12.19 26.53 -48.49
CA ASN A 98 -11.80 27.84 -49.01
C ASN A 98 -12.31 28.97 -48.11
N ALA A 99 -11.56 30.06 -48.04
CA ALA A 99 -11.90 31.24 -47.25
C ALA A 99 -12.58 32.31 -48.12
N LEU A 100 -13.46 33.12 -47.50
CA LEU A 100 -13.99 34.34 -48.09
C LEU A 100 -13.93 35.48 -47.06
N PHE A 101 -13.50 36.66 -47.53
CA PHE A 101 -13.36 37.87 -46.71
C PHE A 101 -14.72 38.54 -46.49
N ALA A 102 -14.94 39.06 -45.28
CA ALA A 102 -16.00 40.01 -44.96
C ALA A 102 -15.40 41.22 -44.22
N ARG A 103 -15.93 42.42 -44.48
CA ARG A 103 -15.43 43.70 -43.93
C ARG A 103 -16.22 44.10 -42.69
N PRO A 104 -15.64 44.84 -41.73
CA PRO A 104 -16.32 45.19 -40.49
C PRO A 104 -17.41 46.25 -40.70
N GLY A 105 -18.58 46.05 -40.08
CA GLY A 105 -19.67 47.03 -40.06
C GLY A 105 -20.88 46.59 -39.24
N ALA A 106 -21.34 47.49 -38.34
CA ALA A 106 -22.66 47.49 -37.71
C ALA A 106 -23.19 46.17 -37.09
N LEU A 107 -22.63 45.75 -35.95
CA LEU A 107 -23.38 44.93 -34.99
C LEU A 107 -24.42 45.83 -34.28
N SER A 108 -25.70 45.57 -34.53
CA SER A 108 -26.81 46.33 -33.94
C SER A 108 -27.04 45.95 -32.46
N ALA A 109 -27.67 46.86 -31.70
CA ALA A 109 -27.82 46.77 -30.25
C ALA A 109 -28.85 45.72 -29.78
N ARG A 110 -28.59 44.43 -30.07
CA ARG A 110 -29.41 43.30 -29.61
C ARG A 110 -28.62 42.10 -29.07
N ALA A 111 -27.29 42.21 -28.95
CA ALA A 111 -26.43 41.19 -28.34
C ALA A 111 -26.15 41.42 -26.82
N ALA A 112 -26.70 42.48 -26.22
CA ALA A 112 -26.44 42.85 -24.82
C ALA A 112 -27.25 42.07 -23.76
N ALA A 113 -28.16 41.19 -24.18
CA ALA A 113 -29.05 40.44 -23.29
C ALA A 113 -28.70 38.94 -23.15
N ALA A 114 -27.54 38.50 -23.67
CA ALA A 114 -27.10 37.09 -23.64
C ALA A 114 -25.81 36.86 -22.82
N LEU A 115 -25.29 37.89 -22.14
CA LEU A 115 -24.03 37.82 -21.37
C LEU A 115 -24.22 37.85 -19.83
N ALA A 116 -25.46 37.94 -19.34
CA ALA A 116 -25.76 37.93 -17.90
C ALA A 116 -26.08 36.53 -17.35
N GLY A 117 -26.15 35.48 -18.19
CA GLY A 117 -26.60 34.13 -17.80
C GLY A 117 -25.49 33.09 -17.57
N TYR A 118 -24.24 33.37 -17.95
CA TYR A 118 -23.12 32.40 -17.93
C TYR A 118 -22.04 32.72 -16.87
N ALA A 119 -22.44 33.38 -15.78
CA ALA A 119 -21.54 33.77 -14.68
C ALA A 119 -21.84 33.07 -13.33
N GLN A 120 -22.72 32.05 -13.31
CA GLN A 120 -23.08 31.30 -12.10
C GLN A 120 -23.12 29.78 -12.30
N GLN A 121 -22.10 29.21 -12.93
CA GLN A 121 -21.70 27.81 -12.72
C GLN A 121 -20.19 27.80 -12.48
N GLY A 122 -19.77 27.35 -11.28
CA GLY A 122 -18.38 27.50 -10.83
C GLY A 122 -18.18 28.10 -9.42
N ALA A 123 -19.26 28.34 -8.66
CA ALA A 123 -19.14 28.50 -7.22
C ALA A 123 -18.69 27.16 -6.62
N GLY A 124 -17.42 27.05 -6.21
CA GLY A 124 -16.83 25.80 -5.77
C GLY A 124 -17.49 25.23 -4.52
N ALA A 125 -17.83 23.94 -4.53
CA ALA A 125 -18.11 23.21 -3.30
C ALA A 125 -16.82 23.15 -2.46
N ALA A 126 -16.93 23.39 -1.15
CA ALA A 126 -15.78 23.41 -0.25
C ALA A 126 -15.09 22.02 -0.18
N PRO A 127 -13.76 21.95 0.08
CA PRO A 127 -12.98 20.70 0.09
C PRO A 127 -13.56 19.57 0.96
N ALA A 128 -14.26 19.92 2.04
CA ALA A 128 -14.96 18.98 2.92
C ALA A 128 -15.90 18.01 2.18
N ASN A 129 -16.45 18.40 1.03
CA ASN A 129 -17.34 17.55 0.22
C ASN A 129 -16.59 16.35 -0.40
N GLN A 130 -15.34 16.53 -0.83
CA GLN A 130 -14.56 15.45 -1.46
C GLN A 130 -14.13 14.40 -0.43
N LEU A 131 -13.64 14.83 0.74
CA LEU A 131 -13.27 13.92 1.83
C LEU A 131 -14.49 13.15 2.38
N ALA A 132 -15.65 13.80 2.51
CA ALA A 132 -16.88 13.12 2.89
C ALA A 132 -17.33 12.06 1.85
N ALA A 133 -17.26 12.39 0.56
CA ALA A 133 -17.59 11.47 -0.52
C ALA A 133 -16.60 10.28 -0.59
N MET A 134 -15.30 10.52 -0.43
CA MET A 134 -14.27 9.47 -0.45
C MET A 134 -14.41 8.52 0.74
N ARG A 135 -14.61 9.04 1.96
CA ARG A 135 -14.94 8.24 3.15
C ARG A 135 -16.21 7.38 2.95
N ALA A 136 -17.25 7.93 2.33
CA ALA A 136 -18.48 7.20 2.05
C ALA A 136 -18.29 6.09 1.00
N GLN A 137 -17.55 6.37 -0.08
CA GLN A 137 -17.22 5.39 -1.12
C GLN A 137 -16.36 4.24 -0.57
N MET A 138 -15.31 4.55 0.19
CA MET A 138 -14.48 3.54 0.87
C MET A 138 -15.31 2.74 1.88
N GLY A 139 -16.13 3.43 2.69
CA GLY A 139 -17.03 2.86 3.70
C GLY A 139 -18.05 1.84 3.17
N ALA A 140 -18.41 1.90 1.89
CA ALA A 140 -19.29 0.93 1.24
C ALA A 140 -18.61 -0.42 0.91
N THR A 141 -17.28 -0.52 1.06
CA THR A 141 -16.51 -1.74 0.75
C THR A 141 -16.75 -2.83 1.81
N PRO A 142 -17.16 -4.06 1.46
CA PRO A 142 -17.32 -5.11 2.45
C PRO A 142 -15.99 -5.47 3.14
N ILE A 143 -16.01 -5.61 4.47
CA ILE A 143 -14.89 -6.20 5.22
C ILE A 143 -14.84 -7.70 4.93
N THR A 144 -13.70 -8.18 4.48
CA THR A 144 -13.40 -9.60 4.27
C THR A 144 -12.33 -10.06 5.25
N SER A 145 -12.46 -11.28 5.77
CA SER A 145 -11.59 -11.81 6.83
C SER A 145 -10.71 -12.95 6.32
N THR A 146 -9.41 -12.89 6.60
CA THR A 146 -8.40 -13.90 6.23
C THR A 146 -7.52 -14.25 7.41
N LYS A 147 -7.51 -15.52 7.80
CA LYS A 147 -6.68 -16.02 8.92
C LYS A 147 -5.20 -16.06 8.51
N LEU A 148 -4.33 -15.33 9.22
CA LEU A 148 -2.89 -15.25 8.96
C LEU A 148 -2.07 -16.22 9.82
N ALA A 149 -2.47 -16.40 11.09
CA ALA A 149 -1.98 -17.41 12.04
C ALA A 149 -3.12 -17.81 12.99
N GLU A 150 -2.85 -18.58 14.05
CA GLU A 150 -3.92 -19.14 14.91
C GLU A 150 -4.89 -18.08 15.47
N ASN A 151 -4.35 -16.95 15.90
CA ASN A 151 -5.04 -15.84 16.56
C ASN A 151 -4.70 -14.47 15.94
N LEU A 152 -4.26 -14.48 14.67
CA LEU A 152 -3.87 -13.30 13.90
C LEU A 152 -4.69 -13.28 12.60
N THR A 153 -5.47 -12.22 12.39
CA THR A 153 -6.46 -12.12 11.31
C THR A 153 -6.29 -10.82 10.54
N LEU A 154 -6.25 -10.91 9.21
CA LEU A 154 -6.39 -9.79 8.29
C LEU A 154 -7.87 -9.50 8.07
N LEU A 155 -8.25 -8.23 8.22
CA LEU A 155 -9.49 -7.65 7.74
C LEU A 155 -9.14 -6.74 6.54
N ALA A 156 -9.56 -7.11 5.34
CA ALA A 156 -9.37 -6.30 4.13
C ALA A 156 -10.69 -5.64 3.74
N GLY A 157 -10.73 -4.31 3.55
CA GLY A 157 -12.00 -3.58 3.51
C GLY A 157 -11.90 -2.06 3.32
N PRO A 158 -12.77 -1.27 3.98
CA PRO A 158 -12.92 0.18 3.78
C PRO A 158 -11.64 1.03 3.90
N GLY A 159 -11.03 1.33 2.77
CA GLY A 159 -9.85 2.17 2.69
C GLY A 159 -8.53 1.45 2.96
N GLY A 160 -8.49 0.12 3.11
CA GLY A 160 -7.20 -0.56 3.28
C GLY A 160 -7.29 -1.96 3.90
N ASN A 161 -6.29 -2.27 4.70
CA ASN A 161 -6.12 -3.51 5.45
C ASN A 161 -5.90 -3.19 6.93
N VAL A 162 -6.52 -3.99 7.79
CA VAL A 162 -6.43 -3.93 9.25
C VAL A 162 -6.03 -5.30 9.77
N VAL A 163 -5.07 -5.38 10.69
CA VAL A 163 -4.63 -6.67 11.26
C VAL A 163 -4.94 -6.75 12.75
N VAL A 164 -5.65 -7.81 13.15
CA VAL A 164 -6.07 -8.05 14.53
C VAL A 164 -5.34 -9.26 15.12
N LEU A 165 -4.58 -9.03 16.18
CA LEU A 165 -4.02 -10.04 17.07
C LEU A 165 -4.87 -10.11 18.34
N HIS A 166 -5.48 -11.28 18.62
CA HIS A 166 -6.40 -11.43 19.76
C HIS A 166 -5.98 -12.58 20.70
N GLY A 167 -6.45 -12.52 21.95
CA GLY A 167 -6.12 -13.54 22.96
C GLY A 167 -6.24 -13.01 24.40
N PRO A 168 -5.64 -13.72 25.38
CA PRO A 168 -5.75 -13.40 26.81
C PRO A 168 -5.22 -12.01 27.21
N ASP A 169 -4.29 -11.43 26.46
CA ASP A 169 -3.75 -10.11 26.76
C ASP A 169 -4.66 -8.96 26.31
N GLY A 170 -5.75 -9.24 25.59
CA GLY A 170 -6.62 -8.27 24.92
C GLY A 170 -6.54 -8.37 23.39
N LYS A 171 -7.21 -7.45 22.68
CA LYS A 171 -7.05 -7.28 21.22
C LYS A 171 -6.06 -6.15 20.94
N ILE A 172 -5.14 -6.43 20.03
CA ILE A 172 -4.21 -5.47 19.43
C ILE A 172 -4.58 -5.37 17.95
N VAL A 173 -4.78 -4.14 17.48
CA VAL A 173 -5.21 -3.85 16.11
C VAL A 173 -4.15 -2.96 15.45
N VAL A 174 -3.85 -3.20 14.17
CA VAL A 174 -3.04 -2.33 13.33
C VAL A 174 -3.97 -1.71 12.29
N ASP A 175 -3.95 -0.37 12.21
CA ASP A 175 -4.84 0.51 11.43
C ASP A 175 -6.35 0.36 11.74
N SER A 176 -7.16 1.32 11.30
CA SER A 176 -8.53 1.51 11.83
C SER A 176 -9.66 1.67 10.80
N PHE A 177 -9.38 1.64 9.49
CA PHE A 177 -10.31 1.96 8.39
C PHE A 177 -10.89 3.39 8.42
N VAL A 178 -11.49 3.83 7.30
CA VAL A 178 -12.27 5.09 7.24
C VAL A 178 -13.43 5.13 8.23
N GLN A 179 -13.85 6.33 8.63
CA GLN A 179 -14.80 6.55 9.73
C GLN A 179 -16.13 5.78 9.57
N PRO A 180 -16.78 5.73 8.39
CA PRO A 180 -18.04 5.00 8.23
C PRO A 180 -17.94 3.48 8.46
N ALA A 181 -16.73 2.90 8.45
CA ALA A 181 -16.52 1.47 8.66
C ALA A 181 -16.75 1.01 10.11
N TRP A 182 -16.72 1.92 11.10
CA TRP A 182 -16.72 1.58 12.53
C TRP A 182 -17.76 0.53 12.94
N PRO A 183 -19.04 0.58 12.54
CA PRO A 183 -20.03 -0.42 12.97
C PRO A 183 -19.65 -1.84 12.54
N LYS A 184 -19.12 -2.01 11.32
CA LYS A 184 -18.71 -3.32 10.80
C LYS A 184 -17.32 -3.74 11.25
N LEU A 185 -16.40 -2.80 11.50
CA LEU A 185 -15.13 -3.10 12.17
C LEU A 185 -15.38 -3.59 13.59
N LYS A 186 -16.23 -2.91 14.37
CA LYS A 186 -16.59 -3.29 15.74
C LYS A 186 -17.28 -4.64 15.80
N GLU A 187 -18.20 -4.94 14.88
CA GLU A 187 -18.83 -6.25 14.72
C GLU A 187 -17.80 -7.37 14.48
N ASN A 188 -16.81 -7.16 13.61
CA ASN A 188 -15.71 -8.10 13.39
C ASN A 188 -14.82 -8.26 14.64
N LEU A 189 -14.51 -7.16 15.34
CA LEU A 189 -13.71 -7.18 16.56
C LEU A 189 -14.42 -7.87 17.72
N ASP A 190 -15.75 -7.75 17.83
CA ASP A 190 -16.52 -8.43 18.88
C ASP A 190 -16.69 -9.94 18.58
N ALA A 191 -16.81 -10.32 17.30
CA ALA A 191 -16.81 -11.72 16.87
C ALA A 191 -15.50 -12.47 17.20
N MET A 192 -14.38 -11.75 17.43
CA MET A 192 -13.11 -12.31 17.91
C MET A 192 -13.06 -12.54 19.45
N GLY A 193 -14.21 -12.46 20.12
CA GLY A 193 -14.42 -12.82 21.54
C GLY A 193 -14.39 -11.64 22.50
N ASN A 194 -14.83 -11.86 23.74
CA ASN A 194 -15.17 -10.80 24.71
C ASN A 194 -13.98 -10.03 25.30
N GLN A 195 -12.75 -10.23 24.81
CA GLN A 195 -11.56 -9.56 25.31
C GLN A 195 -11.53 -8.08 24.87
N PRO A 196 -11.08 -7.15 25.73
CA PRO A 196 -11.12 -5.71 25.45
C PRO A 196 -10.18 -5.34 24.30
N ILE A 197 -10.53 -4.27 23.57
CA ILE A 197 -9.61 -3.64 22.62
C ILE A 197 -8.62 -2.83 23.45
N LYS A 198 -7.34 -3.23 23.44
CA LYS A 198 -6.33 -2.71 24.37
C LYS A 198 -5.33 -1.78 23.70
N LEU A 199 -5.05 -2.03 22.42
CA LEU A 199 -4.07 -1.28 21.64
C LEU A 199 -4.56 -1.14 20.20
N LEU A 200 -4.55 0.09 19.70
CA LEU A 200 -4.45 0.40 18.28
C LEU A 200 -3.01 0.80 17.95
N ILE A 201 -2.53 0.41 16.77
CA ILE A 201 -1.23 0.77 16.21
C ILE A 201 -1.47 1.44 14.87
N ASP A 202 -1.06 2.69 14.70
CA ASP A 202 -1.20 3.41 13.43
C ASP A 202 0.07 3.22 12.58
N THR A 203 -0.05 2.72 11.34
CA THR A 203 1.10 2.54 10.45
C THR A 203 1.66 3.85 9.90
N HIS A 204 0.78 4.83 9.68
CA HIS A 204 1.09 6.19 9.22
C HIS A 204 -0.13 7.09 9.50
N TRP A 205 -0.08 8.38 9.12
CA TRP A 205 -1.07 9.36 9.56
C TRP A 205 -2.36 9.46 8.72
N HIS A 206 -2.45 8.83 7.55
CA HIS A 206 -3.61 9.06 6.65
C HIS A 206 -4.93 8.56 7.22
N PHE A 207 -6.00 9.18 6.75
CA PHE A 207 -7.34 9.12 7.34
C PHE A 207 -7.99 7.73 7.18
N ASP A 208 -7.73 7.02 6.10
CA ASP A 208 -8.16 5.64 5.88
C ASP A 208 -7.50 4.63 6.82
N HIS A 209 -6.42 5.03 7.50
CA HIS A 209 -5.74 4.25 8.53
C HIS A 209 -6.08 4.74 9.95
N THR A 210 -6.40 6.03 10.14
CA THR A 210 -6.55 6.68 11.47
C THR A 210 -7.93 7.26 11.81
N ASP A 211 -8.90 7.25 10.89
CA ASP A 211 -10.23 7.88 11.07
C ASP A 211 -10.99 7.40 12.30
N ASN A 212 -10.81 6.13 12.68
CA ASN A 212 -11.52 5.53 13.80
C ASN A 212 -10.74 5.58 15.13
N ASN A 213 -9.57 6.23 15.18
CA ASN A 213 -8.75 6.34 16.40
C ASN A 213 -9.54 6.83 17.61
N ALA A 214 -10.38 7.87 17.45
CA ALA A 214 -11.28 8.35 18.49
C ALA A 214 -12.22 7.24 19.02
N ARG A 215 -12.74 6.38 18.13
CA ARG A 215 -13.61 5.25 18.51
C ARG A 215 -12.86 4.13 19.23
N PHE A 216 -11.60 3.89 18.87
CA PHE A 216 -10.72 2.98 19.59
C PHE A 216 -10.40 3.50 21.00
N HIS A 217 -10.07 4.78 21.14
CA HIS A 217 -9.86 5.44 22.43
C HIS A 217 -11.13 5.41 23.30
N ASP A 218 -12.29 5.78 22.74
CA ASP A 218 -13.58 5.74 23.44
C ASP A 218 -13.98 4.29 23.86
N ALA A 219 -13.45 3.28 23.18
CA ALA A 219 -13.58 1.86 23.55
C ALA A 219 -12.53 1.37 24.58
N GLY A 220 -11.65 2.27 25.08
CA GLY A 220 -10.65 1.99 26.10
C GLY A 220 -9.27 1.57 25.59
N ALA A 221 -9.01 1.66 24.29
CA ALA A 221 -7.70 1.29 23.73
C ALA A 221 -6.66 2.42 23.91
N MET A 222 -5.41 2.02 24.19
CA MET A 222 -4.25 2.87 23.96
C MET A 222 -4.00 3.00 22.45
N ILE A 223 -3.46 4.13 21.99
CA ILE A 223 -3.09 4.33 20.57
C ILE A 223 -1.57 4.53 20.53
N LEU A 224 -0.87 3.73 19.72
CA LEU A 224 0.58 3.73 19.58
C LEU A 224 0.97 4.02 18.13
N ALA A 225 1.81 5.04 17.92
CA ALA A 225 2.30 5.38 16.58
C ALA A 225 3.75 5.87 16.60
N HIS A 226 4.31 6.20 15.44
CA HIS A 226 5.53 7.00 15.38
C HIS A 226 5.27 8.42 15.90
N GLU A 227 6.29 9.09 16.44
CA GLU A 227 6.11 10.46 16.93
C GLU A 227 5.71 11.46 15.83
N ASN A 228 6.17 11.23 14.59
CA ASN A 228 5.71 12.04 13.46
C ASN A 228 4.23 11.79 13.14
N THR A 229 3.69 10.58 13.32
CA THR A 229 2.24 10.31 13.15
C THR A 229 1.43 11.20 14.07
N LYS A 230 1.79 11.23 15.36
CA LYS A 230 1.14 12.11 16.34
C LYS A 230 1.26 13.59 15.98
N LYS A 231 2.42 14.00 15.46
CA LYS A 231 2.63 15.37 14.99
C LYS A 231 1.71 15.70 13.81
N ARG A 232 1.71 14.90 12.74
CA ARG A 232 0.88 15.12 11.54
C ARG A 232 -0.61 15.15 11.87
N MET A 233 -1.08 14.21 12.69
CA MET A 233 -2.48 14.23 13.16
C MET A 233 -2.83 15.47 13.99
N SER A 234 -1.87 16.18 14.56
CA SER A 234 -2.08 17.46 15.29
C SER A 234 -1.89 18.72 14.43
N GLU A 235 -1.54 18.57 13.16
CA GLU A 235 -1.36 19.64 12.18
C GLU A 235 -2.53 19.63 11.16
N SER A 236 -2.66 20.68 10.35
CA SER A 236 -3.62 20.72 9.23
C SER A 236 -2.88 20.46 7.91
N HIS A 237 -3.48 19.66 7.02
CA HIS A 237 -2.83 19.15 5.81
C HIS A 237 -3.76 19.15 4.59
N ASP A 238 -3.19 19.39 3.40
CA ASP A 238 -3.87 19.28 2.12
C ASP A 238 -3.31 18.08 1.33
N LEU A 239 -4.15 17.10 0.99
CA LEU A 239 -3.79 16.07 0.01
C LEU A 239 -4.18 16.56 -1.39
N LYS A 240 -3.39 17.50 -1.91
CA LYS A 240 -3.68 18.25 -3.15
C LYS A 240 -4.00 17.37 -4.38
N PRO A 241 -3.32 16.23 -4.64
CA PRO A 241 -3.68 15.33 -5.74
C PRO A 241 -5.08 14.70 -5.64
N LEU A 242 -5.69 14.75 -4.45
CA LEU A 242 -7.05 14.26 -4.15
C LEU A 242 -8.04 15.41 -3.86
N GLY A 243 -7.57 16.66 -3.84
CA GLY A 243 -8.37 17.86 -3.53
C GLY A 243 -8.89 17.97 -2.09
N MET A 244 -8.42 17.09 -1.18
CA MET A 244 -8.91 16.99 0.19
C MET A 244 -8.14 17.87 1.16
N HIS A 245 -8.86 18.50 2.07
CA HIS A 245 -8.32 19.26 3.22
C HIS A 245 -8.60 18.50 4.52
N PHE A 246 -7.65 18.57 5.46
CA PHE A 246 -7.73 17.96 6.78
C PHE A 246 -7.49 19.00 7.88
N ASP A 247 -8.51 19.21 8.72
CA ASP A 247 -8.35 19.83 10.03
C ASP A 247 -7.52 18.90 10.96
N PRO A 248 -6.88 19.45 12.01
CA PRO A 248 -6.23 18.64 13.04
C PRO A 248 -7.20 17.64 13.68
N SER A 249 -6.71 16.43 13.93
CA SER A 249 -7.49 15.35 14.55
C SER A 249 -7.93 15.72 15.97
N PRO A 250 -9.14 15.30 16.41
CA PRO A 250 -9.61 15.58 17.77
C PRO A 250 -8.70 14.93 18.81
N ALA A 251 -8.64 15.50 20.01
CA ALA A 251 -7.66 15.10 21.03
C ALA A 251 -7.73 13.62 21.45
N ASN A 252 -8.88 12.95 21.32
CA ASN A 252 -9.05 11.51 21.57
C ASN A 252 -8.65 10.61 20.38
N ALA A 253 -8.38 11.16 19.19
CA ALA A 253 -7.82 10.43 18.06
C ALA A 253 -6.28 10.45 18.03
N LEU A 254 -5.64 11.37 18.77
CA LEU A 254 -4.18 11.50 18.76
C LEU A 254 -3.50 10.33 19.49
N PRO A 255 -2.39 9.77 18.97
CA PRO A 255 -1.63 8.70 19.63
C PRO A 255 -1.28 9.01 21.08
N THR A 256 -1.70 8.15 22.01
CA THR A 256 -1.49 8.34 23.45
C THR A 256 -0.09 7.89 23.88
N GLN A 257 0.51 6.93 23.17
CA GLN A 257 1.93 6.57 23.26
C GLN A 257 2.62 6.76 21.90
N THR A 258 3.90 7.11 21.90
CA THR A 258 4.72 7.21 20.67
C THR A 258 6.07 6.53 20.82
N PHE A 259 6.71 6.22 19.69
CA PHE A 259 8.11 5.82 19.62
C PHE A 259 8.86 6.57 18.50
N LYS A 260 10.19 6.38 18.44
CA LYS A 260 11.08 6.91 17.40
C LYS A 260 11.50 5.78 16.45
N GLU A 261 12.67 5.19 16.66
CA GLU A 261 13.25 4.17 15.76
C GLU A 261 12.52 2.83 15.76
N ARG A 262 12.26 2.26 16.95
CA ARG A 262 11.67 0.93 17.14
C ARG A 262 10.83 0.85 18.41
N HIS A 263 9.85 -0.05 18.41
CA HIS A 263 9.14 -0.51 19.60
C HIS A 263 9.00 -2.03 19.54
N ALA A 264 9.12 -2.73 20.68
CA ALA A 264 9.02 -4.18 20.72
C ALA A 264 8.19 -4.62 21.92
N MET A 265 7.28 -5.57 21.71
CA MET A 265 6.32 -6.03 22.71
C MET A 265 5.99 -7.51 22.54
N LYS A 266 5.51 -8.14 23.61
CA LYS A 266 5.02 -9.53 23.61
C LYS A 266 3.55 -9.52 24.02
N ALA A 267 2.70 -10.21 23.27
CA ALA A 267 1.28 -10.31 23.56
C ALA A 267 0.64 -11.49 22.83
N ASN A 268 -0.35 -12.13 23.43
CA ASN A 268 -1.16 -13.21 22.84
C ASN A 268 -0.30 -14.33 22.22
N GLY A 269 0.83 -14.66 22.87
CA GLY A 269 1.79 -15.66 22.40
C GLY A 269 2.76 -15.18 21.32
N GLU A 270 2.60 -13.98 20.76
CA GLU A 270 3.41 -13.42 19.67
C GLU A 270 4.48 -12.43 20.17
N ASP A 271 5.58 -12.32 19.42
CA ASP A 271 6.63 -11.31 19.57
C ASP A 271 6.50 -10.29 18.43
N LEU A 272 6.14 -9.04 18.76
CA LEU A 272 5.92 -7.97 17.79
C LEU A 272 7.11 -7.02 17.78
N GLU A 273 7.62 -6.69 16.59
CA GLU A 273 8.52 -5.55 16.36
C GLU A 273 7.84 -4.50 15.47
N LEU A 274 7.75 -3.28 15.96
CA LEU A 274 7.42 -2.10 15.18
C LEU A 274 8.73 -1.35 14.86
N GLY A 275 8.83 -0.79 13.66
CA GLY A 275 10.02 -0.01 13.29
C GLY A 275 9.74 1.08 12.26
N TYR A 276 10.32 2.25 12.48
CA TYR A 276 10.19 3.41 11.60
C TYR A 276 10.85 3.16 10.24
N ILE A 277 10.23 3.65 9.18
CA ILE A 277 10.74 3.64 7.81
C ILE A 277 11.07 5.10 7.44
N PRO A 278 12.35 5.44 7.14
CA PRO A 278 12.71 6.79 6.70
C PRO A 278 11.89 7.22 5.49
N PRO A 279 11.58 8.53 5.34
CA PRO A 279 10.40 8.99 4.62
C PRO A 279 10.21 8.36 3.24
N ALA A 280 9.08 7.67 3.06
CA ALA A 280 8.82 6.79 1.92
C ALA A 280 7.49 7.13 1.26
N HIS A 281 6.39 6.84 1.94
CA HIS A 281 5.03 7.23 1.57
C HIS A 281 4.62 8.52 2.30
N THR A 282 4.98 8.65 3.59
CA THR A 282 4.96 9.89 4.40
C THR A 282 6.30 10.03 5.16
N ASP A 283 6.40 10.97 6.13
CA ASP A 283 7.46 10.97 7.15
C ASP A 283 7.09 10.23 8.45
N THR A 284 5.95 9.51 8.45
CA THR A 284 5.36 8.85 9.63
C THR A 284 5.41 7.32 9.59
N ASP A 285 5.79 6.75 8.45
CA ASP A 285 5.64 5.32 8.11
C ASP A 285 6.34 4.35 9.08
N ILE A 286 5.63 3.31 9.51
CA ILE A 286 6.19 2.18 10.28
C ILE A 286 5.82 0.83 9.64
N TYR A 287 6.61 -0.20 9.91
CA TYR A 287 6.18 -1.59 9.77
C TYR A 287 5.73 -2.17 11.12
N VAL A 288 4.94 -3.25 11.06
CA VAL A 288 4.64 -4.14 12.20
C VAL A 288 4.97 -5.58 11.79
N HIS A 289 5.92 -6.21 12.48
CA HIS A 289 6.38 -7.57 12.21
C HIS A 289 6.00 -8.51 13.35
N TYR A 290 5.14 -9.48 13.06
CA TYR A 290 4.74 -10.58 13.95
C TYR A 290 5.68 -11.76 13.70
N GLN A 291 6.66 -11.95 14.59
CA GLN A 291 7.85 -12.74 14.28
C GLN A 291 7.60 -14.26 14.19
N LYS A 292 6.68 -14.81 14.99
CA LYS A 292 6.39 -16.26 15.01
C LYS A 292 5.37 -16.64 13.93
N ALA A 293 4.40 -15.78 13.67
CA ALA A 293 3.46 -15.90 12.55
C ALA A 293 4.12 -15.71 11.17
N ASN A 294 5.31 -15.11 11.13
CA ASN A 294 6.02 -14.65 9.93
C ASN A 294 5.11 -13.77 9.05
N VAL A 295 4.62 -12.69 9.65
CA VAL A 295 3.71 -11.71 9.02
C VAL A 295 4.29 -10.31 9.15
N LEU A 296 4.43 -9.61 8.03
CA LEU A 296 4.95 -8.24 7.96
C LEU A 296 3.87 -7.31 7.40
N HIS A 297 3.34 -6.41 8.23
CA HIS A 297 2.44 -5.34 7.82
C HIS A 297 3.26 -4.08 7.53
N CYS A 298 3.06 -3.49 6.35
CA CYS A 298 3.95 -2.46 5.81
C CYS A 298 3.39 -1.04 5.84
N GLY A 299 2.12 -0.86 6.23
CA GLY A 299 1.33 0.30 5.85
C GLY A 299 1.42 0.56 4.34
N ASP A 300 1.32 1.82 3.96
CA ASP A 300 1.33 2.28 2.58
C ASP A 300 2.71 2.33 1.90
N VAL A 301 3.76 1.88 2.60
CA VAL A 301 5.06 1.57 1.97
C VAL A 301 4.95 0.37 1.01
N PHE A 302 3.83 -0.36 1.00
CA PHE A 302 3.50 -1.36 0.00
C PHE A 302 2.01 -1.28 -0.41
N PHE A 303 1.76 -1.08 -1.71
CA PHE A 303 0.47 -1.28 -2.36
C PHE A 303 0.55 -2.54 -3.24
N ASN A 304 -0.42 -3.45 -3.15
CA ASN A 304 -0.40 -4.69 -3.93
C ASN A 304 -1.36 -4.63 -5.13
N GLY A 305 -0.81 -4.66 -6.35
CA GLY A 305 -1.58 -4.74 -7.59
C GLY A 305 -2.19 -3.43 -8.09
N MET A 306 -1.77 -2.28 -7.54
CA MET A 306 -2.19 -0.94 -7.99
C MET A 306 -1.07 0.10 -7.81
N TYR A 307 -1.13 1.21 -8.54
CA TYR A 307 -0.25 2.36 -8.28
C TYR A 307 -0.51 2.95 -6.89
N PRO A 308 0.54 3.33 -6.13
CA PRO A 308 0.41 3.90 -4.80
C PRO A 308 0.09 5.39 -4.82
N PHE A 309 -0.44 5.89 -3.70
CA PHE A 309 -0.23 7.29 -3.34
C PHE A 309 1.18 7.48 -2.76
N ILE A 310 1.78 8.65 -2.96
CA ILE A 310 3.04 9.05 -2.32
C ILE A 310 2.88 10.52 -1.93
N ASP A 311 2.88 10.80 -0.63
CA ASP A 311 2.52 12.11 -0.09
C ASP A 311 3.73 13.06 -0.01
N ALA A 312 3.98 13.77 -1.10
CA ALA A 312 5.03 14.78 -1.17
C ALA A 312 4.89 15.89 -0.11
N GLU A 313 3.67 16.23 0.33
CA GLU A 313 3.41 17.30 1.30
C GLU A 313 3.87 16.88 2.71
N THR A 314 3.71 15.61 3.08
CA THR A 314 4.32 15.03 4.30
C THR A 314 5.65 14.31 4.05
N ARG A 315 6.36 14.66 2.97
CA ARG A 315 7.74 14.25 2.63
C ARG A 315 7.93 12.80 2.14
N GLY A 316 6.87 12.12 1.72
CA GLY A 316 6.98 10.93 0.90
C GLY A 316 7.72 11.22 -0.42
N SER A 317 8.37 10.20 -0.99
CA SER A 317 9.01 10.34 -2.30
C SER A 317 9.16 9.00 -3.03
N ILE A 318 9.14 8.99 -4.36
CA ILE A 318 9.32 7.75 -5.14
C ILE A 318 10.65 7.04 -4.84
N THR A 319 11.72 7.79 -4.53
CA THR A 319 12.99 7.21 -4.10
C THR A 319 12.95 6.68 -2.67
N GLY A 320 12.25 7.35 -1.76
CA GLY A 320 11.97 6.86 -0.41
C GLY A 320 11.16 5.56 -0.43
N GLN A 321 10.09 5.51 -1.24
CA GLN A 321 9.23 4.35 -1.42
C GLN A 321 9.99 3.12 -1.94
N ILE A 322 10.89 3.30 -2.90
CA ILE A 322 11.82 2.25 -3.36
C ILE A 322 12.72 1.77 -2.21
N ALA A 323 13.28 2.69 -1.41
CA ALA A 323 14.14 2.35 -0.27
C ALA A 323 13.39 1.65 0.88
N GLY A 324 12.12 2.02 1.11
CA GLY A 324 11.21 1.36 2.03
C GLY A 324 10.87 -0.06 1.61
N ALA A 325 10.49 -0.26 0.34
CA ALA A 325 10.29 -1.60 -0.22
C ALA A 325 11.58 -2.44 -0.17
N ASP A 326 12.75 -1.87 -0.48
CA ASP A 326 14.06 -2.52 -0.33
C ASP A 326 14.44 -2.83 1.12
N LYS A 327 13.89 -2.13 2.12
CA LYS A 327 14.05 -2.45 3.55
C LYS A 327 13.18 -3.64 3.93
N LEU A 328 11.90 -3.62 3.54
CA LEU A 328 10.93 -4.69 3.78
C LEU A 328 11.36 -6.01 3.10
N LEU A 329 11.90 -5.95 1.87
CA LEU A 329 12.44 -7.11 1.14
C LEU A 329 13.66 -7.76 1.80
N LYS A 330 14.37 -7.06 2.68
CA LYS A 330 15.49 -7.61 3.49
C LYS A 330 15.01 -8.28 4.77
N MET A 331 13.80 -7.97 5.22
CA MET A 331 13.17 -8.57 6.41
C MET A 331 12.36 -9.82 6.07
N ALA A 332 11.64 -9.81 4.94
CA ALA A 332 10.84 -10.95 4.49
C ALA A 332 11.73 -12.13 4.02
N ASP A 333 11.31 -13.36 4.30
CA ASP A 333 11.79 -14.59 3.65
C ASP A 333 10.82 -15.05 2.55
N ASN A 334 10.93 -16.30 2.09
CA ASN A 334 10.03 -16.85 1.06
C ASN A 334 8.67 -17.32 1.60
N ASN A 335 8.48 -17.33 2.92
CA ASN A 335 7.27 -17.76 3.61
C ASN A 335 6.53 -16.59 4.29
N THR A 336 7.16 -15.42 4.41
CA THR A 336 6.56 -14.21 5.00
C THR A 336 5.30 -13.80 4.24
N LYS A 337 4.19 -13.70 4.97
CA LYS A 337 2.96 -13.09 4.47
C LYS A 337 3.09 -11.57 4.63
N ILE A 338 2.96 -10.82 3.55
CA ILE A 338 3.17 -9.37 3.56
C ILE A 338 1.82 -8.68 3.41
N VAL A 339 1.40 -7.93 4.44
CA VAL A 339 0.16 -7.16 4.44
C VAL A 339 0.46 -5.74 3.91
N PRO A 340 0.04 -5.40 2.68
CA PRO A 340 0.11 -4.02 2.19
C PRO A 340 -0.90 -3.15 2.95
N GLY A 341 -0.76 -1.82 2.89
CA GLY A 341 -1.85 -0.93 3.31
C GLY A 341 -3.09 -1.11 2.42
N HIS A 342 -2.91 -1.07 1.09
CA HIS A 342 -3.97 -1.35 0.11
C HIS A 342 -3.70 -2.57 -0.79
N GLY A 343 -4.77 -3.30 -1.11
CA GLY A 343 -4.76 -4.46 -2.01
C GLY A 343 -4.73 -5.80 -1.26
N PRO A 344 -4.74 -6.93 -1.99
CA PRO A 344 -4.80 -8.27 -1.39
C PRO A 344 -3.51 -8.60 -0.61
N LEU A 345 -3.60 -9.59 0.28
CA LEU A 345 -2.44 -10.16 0.97
C LEU A 345 -1.34 -10.55 -0.03
N GLY A 346 -0.12 -10.07 0.21
CA GLY A 346 1.04 -10.27 -0.65
C GLY A 346 2.07 -11.24 -0.07
N ASP A 347 3.10 -11.45 -0.87
CA ASP A 347 4.31 -12.20 -0.52
C ASP A 347 5.56 -11.40 -0.96
N LYS A 348 6.74 -11.98 -0.75
CA LYS A 348 8.01 -11.36 -1.17
C LYS A 348 8.11 -11.11 -2.68
N ALA A 349 7.44 -11.91 -3.52
CA ALA A 349 7.45 -11.73 -4.97
C ALA A 349 6.49 -10.61 -5.42
N ALA A 350 5.37 -10.41 -4.74
CA ALA A 350 4.47 -9.27 -4.93
C ALA A 350 5.16 -7.95 -4.56
N LEU A 351 5.82 -7.90 -3.39
CA LEU A 351 6.60 -6.74 -2.97
C LEU A 351 7.79 -6.46 -3.92
N THR A 352 8.44 -7.50 -4.45
CA THR A 352 9.50 -7.33 -5.47
C THR A 352 8.95 -6.69 -6.76
N LYS A 353 7.82 -7.19 -7.28
CA LYS A 353 7.16 -6.60 -8.47
C LYS A 353 6.76 -5.14 -8.26
N TYR A 354 6.30 -4.80 -7.06
CA TYR A 354 5.97 -3.42 -6.69
C TYR A 354 7.23 -2.54 -6.70
N ARG A 355 8.30 -2.96 -6.01
CA ARG A 355 9.60 -2.27 -5.98
C ARG A 355 10.13 -2.04 -7.41
N ASP A 356 10.06 -3.05 -8.26
CA ASP A 356 10.52 -2.99 -9.66
C ASP A 356 9.66 -2.04 -10.52
N MET A 357 8.34 -2.00 -10.30
CA MET A 357 7.45 -1.02 -10.92
C MET A 357 7.81 0.41 -10.51
N LEU A 358 8.07 0.67 -9.22
CA LEU A 358 8.47 2.00 -8.75
C LEU A 358 9.79 2.46 -9.38
N ILE A 359 10.79 1.56 -9.50
CA ILE A 359 12.05 1.86 -10.19
C ILE A 359 11.78 2.25 -11.64
N ALA A 360 11.03 1.42 -12.38
CA ALA A 360 10.70 1.69 -13.78
C ALA A 360 9.91 3.00 -13.95
N ALA A 361 8.97 3.28 -13.06
CA ALA A 361 8.18 4.51 -13.07
C ALA A 361 9.06 5.75 -12.86
N ARG A 362 9.90 5.72 -11.83
CA ARG A 362 10.88 6.75 -11.50
C ARG A 362 11.80 7.04 -12.68
N GLU A 363 12.42 6.02 -13.27
CA GLU A 363 13.38 6.17 -14.35
C GLU A 363 12.75 6.75 -15.62
N ARG A 364 11.54 6.31 -15.99
CA ARG A 364 10.83 6.79 -17.18
C ARG A 364 10.41 8.25 -17.05
N VAL A 365 9.85 8.66 -15.91
CA VAL A 365 9.46 10.06 -15.67
C VAL A 365 10.69 10.94 -15.49
N GLN A 366 11.71 10.51 -14.74
CA GLN A 366 12.97 11.26 -14.57
C GLN A 366 13.64 11.53 -15.91
N LYS A 367 13.70 10.54 -16.81
CA LYS A 367 14.28 10.71 -18.15
C LYS A 367 13.58 11.82 -18.95
N LEU A 368 12.26 11.92 -18.86
CA LEU A 368 11.48 12.91 -19.59
C LEU A 368 11.54 14.30 -18.92
N LYS A 369 11.46 14.36 -17.57
CA LYS A 369 11.67 15.57 -16.76
C LYS A 369 13.06 16.18 -17.01
N SER A 370 14.10 15.34 -17.06
CA SER A 370 15.47 15.74 -17.42
C SER A 370 15.65 16.15 -18.89
N SER A 371 14.73 15.78 -19.80
CA SER A 371 14.69 16.35 -21.16
C SER A 371 13.90 17.66 -21.26
N GLY A 372 13.58 18.30 -20.12
CA GLY A 372 12.90 19.59 -20.07
C GLY A 372 11.40 19.55 -20.27
N LYS A 373 10.77 18.36 -20.25
CA LYS A 373 9.32 18.22 -20.46
C LYS A 373 8.51 18.59 -19.22
N SER A 374 7.39 19.28 -19.44
CA SER A 374 6.40 19.52 -18.38
C SER A 374 5.67 18.23 -17.97
N GLU A 375 5.04 18.23 -16.81
CA GLU A 375 4.19 17.13 -16.34
C GLU A 375 3.13 16.74 -17.38
N GLN A 376 2.47 17.73 -18.01
CA GLN A 376 1.43 17.52 -19.02
C GLN A 376 2.00 16.87 -20.29
N GLU A 377 3.21 17.22 -20.70
CA GLU A 377 3.91 16.55 -21.82
C GLU A 377 4.30 15.11 -21.48
N ILE A 378 4.58 14.81 -20.21
CA ILE A 378 4.93 13.46 -19.75
C ILE A 378 3.67 12.59 -19.69
N VAL A 379 2.54 13.12 -19.19
CA VAL A 379 1.22 12.46 -19.27
C VAL A 379 0.84 12.19 -20.73
N ALA A 380 1.02 13.16 -21.63
CA ALA A 380 0.77 12.99 -23.06
C ALA A 380 1.70 11.94 -23.72
N ALA A 381 2.91 11.72 -23.19
CA ALA A 381 3.83 10.70 -23.65
C ALA A 381 3.51 9.27 -23.16
N LYS A 382 2.52 9.10 -22.28
CA LYS A 382 2.00 7.81 -21.78
C LYS A 382 3.10 6.80 -21.36
N PRO A 383 4.06 7.19 -20.50
CA PRO A 383 5.23 6.37 -20.17
C PRO A 383 4.92 5.04 -19.49
N PHE A 384 3.68 4.83 -19.02
CA PHE A 384 3.25 3.64 -18.27
C PHE A 384 2.22 2.77 -19.02
N ALA A 385 2.04 2.95 -20.33
CA ALA A 385 1.00 2.23 -21.11
C ALA A 385 1.09 0.68 -21.05
N ASP A 386 2.29 0.13 -20.86
CA ASP A 386 2.57 -1.29 -20.62
C ASP A 386 2.29 -1.75 -19.17
N LEU A 387 2.24 -0.80 -18.23
CA LEU A 387 1.99 -1.04 -16.81
C LEU A 387 0.50 -0.93 -16.45
N GLU A 388 -0.30 -0.14 -17.20
CA GLU A 388 -1.75 0.04 -16.94
C GLU A 388 -2.53 -1.28 -16.73
N PRO A 389 -2.37 -2.35 -17.54
CA PRO A 389 -3.14 -3.58 -17.37
C PRO A 389 -2.80 -4.32 -16.06
N ALA A 390 -1.66 -4.03 -15.45
CA ALA A 390 -1.25 -4.54 -14.15
C ALA A 390 -1.67 -3.60 -13.01
N TRP A 391 -1.39 -2.30 -13.11
CA TRP A 391 -1.37 -1.37 -11.98
C TRP A 391 -2.44 -0.24 -12.01
N GLY A 392 -3.05 0.04 -13.16
CA GLY A 392 -4.09 1.07 -13.33
C GLY A 392 -5.48 0.66 -12.80
N LYS A 393 -5.53 -0.03 -11.65
CA LYS A 393 -6.74 -0.65 -11.05
C LYS A 393 -7.16 -0.04 -9.72
N GLY A 394 -6.31 0.81 -9.14
CA GLY A 394 -6.59 1.50 -7.88
C GLY A 394 -7.25 2.86 -8.11
N LEU A 395 -7.08 3.75 -7.13
CA LEU A 395 -7.53 5.14 -7.22
C LEU A 395 -6.83 5.93 -8.34
N PHE A 396 -5.58 5.58 -8.64
CA PHE A 396 -4.76 6.23 -9.66
C PHE A 396 -4.61 5.33 -10.89
N ASN A 397 -4.74 5.94 -12.07
CA ASN A 397 -4.24 5.40 -13.35
C ASN A 397 -2.82 5.91 -13.60
N GLY A 398 -2.20 5.50 -14.72
CA GLY A 398 -0.85 5.92 -15.07
C GLY A 398 -0.69 7.41 -15.29
N ASP A 399 -1.73 8.12 -15.73
CA ASP A 399 -1.70 9.58 -15.91
C ASP A 399 -1.57 10.31 -14.56
N ALA A 400 -2.41 9.92 -13.59
CA ALA A 400 -2.34 10.48 -12.23
C ALA A 400 -1.04 10.06 -11.52
N PHE A 401 -0.58 8.82 -11.74
CA PHE A 401 0.69 8.35 -11.17
C PHE A 401 1.92 9.03 -11.81
N VAL A 402 1.86 9.47 -13.07
CA VAL A 402 2.89 10.36 -13.64
C VAL A 402 3.01 11.66 -12.84
N GLY A 403 1.90 12.28 -12.44
CA GLY A 403 1.90 13.48 -11.59
C GLY A 403 2.53 13.23 -10.21
N ILE A 404 2.17 12.12 -9.55
CA ILE A 404 2.74 11.69 -8.26
C ILE A 404 4.25 11.43 -8.36
N VAL A 405 4.72 10.77 -9.43
CA VAL A 405 6.16 10.56 -9.64
C VAL A 405 6.84 11.88 -10.02
N TYR A 406 6.21 12.75 -10.81
CA TYR A 406 6.80 14.03 -11.23
C TYR A 406 6.99 14.99 -10.05
N SER A 407 6.06 15.03 -9.09
CA SER A 407 6.17 15.86 -7.88
C SER A 407 7.16 15.32 -6.84
N THR A 408 7.53 14.04 -6.91
CA THR A 408 8.43 13.37 -5.95
C THR A 408 9.85 13.09 -6.46
N LEU A 409 10.22 13.70 -7.60
CA LEU A 409 11.55 13.67 -8.24
C LEU A 409 12.32 14.98 -8.05
#